data_AF-A0A417CCI8-F1
#
_entry.id   AF-A0A417CCI8-F1
#
_cell.length_a   1.000
_cell.length_b   1.000
_cell.length_c   1.000
_cell.angle_alpha   90.00
_cell.angle_beta   90.00
_cell.angle_gamma   90.00
#
_symmetry.space_group_name_H-M   'P 1'
#
loop_
_entity.id
_entity.type
_entity.pdbx_description
1 polymer ?
#
loop_
_entity_poly.entity_id
_entity_poly.type
_entity_poly.pdbx_seq_one_letter_code
_entity_poly.pdbx_strand_id
1 'polypeptide(L)'
;MFQVSMISDEDILKLKDLPIWFTHAKTDPVVVPDDFVVPTYERLAKVNPNAHFTYWDKVLDHTGTQKNADGTPFEYIGHWS
;
A
#
# COMPACT_ATOMS: atom_id res chain seq x y z
N MET A 1 -0.04 10.78 19.00
CA MET A 1 -0.21 11.30 17.64
C MET A 1 -1.64 10.97 17.24
N PHE A 2 -2.49 11.98 17.02
CA PHE A 2 -3.88 11.73 16.64
C PHE A 2 -3.91 11.47 15.13
N GLN A 3 -4.06 10.20 14.76
CA GLN A 3 -4.21 9.78 13.38
C GLN A 3 -5.63 10.12 12.94
N VAL A 4 -5.83 11.30 12.35
CA VAL A 4 -7.06 11.62 11.62
C VAL A 4 -6.97 10.85 10.32
N SER A 5 -7.56 9.65 10.29
CA SER A 5 -7.86 9.00 9.03
C SER A 5 -8.68 9.98 8.19
N MET A 6 -8.11 10.46 7.08
CA MET A 6 -8.76 11.42 6.17
C MET A 6 -10.06 10.88 5.56
N ILE A 7 -10.35 9.58 5.72
CA ILE A 7 -11.57 8.91 5.27
C ILE A 7 -12.50 8.59 6.45
N SER A 8 -13.74 9.09 6.41
CA SER A 8 -14.75 8.81 7.45
C SER A 8 -15.34 7.41 7.31
N ASP A 9 -16.08 6.91 8.31
CA ASP A 9 -16.80 5.63 8.19
C ASP A 9 -17.88 5.71 7.09
N GLU A 10 -18.50 6.87 6.92
CA GLU A 10 -19.46 7.10 5.85
C GLU A 10 -18.81 6.96 4.47
N ASP A 11 -17.58 7.46 4.32
CA ASP A 11 -16.83 7.33 3.07
C ASP A 11 -16.41 5.88 2.80
N ILE A 12 -16.04 5.12 3.82
CA ILE A 12 -15.78 3.67 3.69
C ILE A 12 -17.04 2.94 3.20
N LEU A 13 -18.21 3.27 3.73
CA LEU A 13 -19.47 2.64 3.33
C LEU A 13 -19.86 2.96 1.87
N LYS A 14 -19.46 4.12 1.34
CA LYS A 14 -19.64 4.45 -0.08
C LYS A 14 -18.81 3.55 -1.01
N LEU A 15 -17.74 2.95 -0.51
CA LEU A 15 -16.83 2.10 -1.28
C LEU A 15 -17.12 0.60 -1.15
N LYS A 16 -18.12 0.21 -0.35
CA LYS A 16 -18.33 -1.20 0.06
C LYS A 16 -18.60 -2.17 -1.11
N ASP A 17 -19.17 -1.66 -2.21
CA ASP A 17 -19.58 -2.45 -3.37
C ASP A 17 -18.63 -2.30 -4.56
N LEU A 18 -17.59 -1.45 -4.46
CA LEU A 18 -16.62 -1.23 -5.54
C LEU A 18 -15.48 -2.26 -5.43
N PRO A 19 -15.18 -3.04 -6.49
CA PRO A 19 -13.95 -3.84 -6.53
C PRO A 19 -12.73 -2.91 -6.43
N ILE A 20 -11.91 -3.09 -5.39
CA ILE A 20 -10.74 -2.24 -5.14
C ILE A 20 -9.53 -3.14 -4.83
N TRP A 21 -8.39 -2.81 -5.41
CA TRP A 21 -7.12 -3.46 -5.11
C TRP A 21 -6.08 -2.40 -4.76
N PHE A 22 -5.64 -2.37 -3.51
CA PHE A 22 -4.54 -1.51 -3.05
C PHE A 22 -3.19 -2.14 -3.35
N THR A 23 -2.23 -1.33 -3.76
CA THR A 23 -0.80 -1.68 -3.82
C THR A 23 -0.02 -0.64 -3.03
N HIS A 24 0.94 -1.09 -2.23
CA HIS A 24 1.83 -0.21 -1.48
C HIS A 24 3.06 -0.98 -1.01
N ALA A 25 4.23 -0.35 -0.88
CA ALA A 25 5.42 -0.95 -0.29
C ALA A 25 5.63 -0.50 1.16
N LYS A 26 6.07 -1.43 2.02
CA LYS A 26 6.45 -1.17 3.42
C LYS A 26 7.53 -0.11 3.56
N THR A 27 8.38 0.04 2.54
CA THR A 27 9.51 0.96 2.52
C THR A 27 9.17 2.35 1.98
N ASP A 28 7.91 2.71 1.69
CA ASP A 28 7.53 4.08 1.27
C ASP A 28 7.81 5.09 2.41
N PRO A 29 8.78 6.02 2.24
CA PRO A 29 9.09 7.02 3.26
C PRO A 29 8.30 8.33 3.09
N VAL A 30 7.54 8.49 1.99
CA VAL A 30 6.80 9.70 1.62
C VAL A 30 5.33 9.58 2.03
N VAL A 31 4.69 8.46 1.70
CA VAL A 31 3.32 8.14 2.11
C VAL A 31 3.35 6.93 3.02
N VAL A 32 3.73 7.15 4.28
CA VAL A 32 3.97 6.08 5.26
C VAL A 32 2.74 5.15 5.37
N PRO A 33 2.85 3.84 5.06
CA PRO A 33 1.69 2.97 4.91
C PRO A 33 0.81 2.89 6.17
N ASP A 34 1.46 2.83 7.33
CA ASP A 34 0.82 2.73 8.65
C ASP A 34 0.01 3.99 9.00
N ASP A 35 0.39 5.13 8.44
CA ASP A 35 -0.33 6.39 8.62
C ASP A 35 -1.54 6.51 7.68
N PHE A 36 -1.50 5.83 6.52
CA PHE A 36 -2.45 6.03 5.41
C PHE A 36 -3.20 4.77 4.95
N VAL A 37 -2.58 3.94 4.11
CA VAL A 37 -3.29 2.86 3.39
C VAL A 37 -3.71 1.73 4.33
N VAL A 38 -2.88 1.38 5.32
CA VAL A 38 -3.12 0.28 6.26
C VAL A 38 -4.44 0.49 7.04
N PRO A 39 -4.64 1.60 7.79
CA PRO A 39 -5.89 1.80 8.53
C PRO A 39 -7.11 1.94 7.61
N THR A 40 -6.93 2.46 6.38
CA THR A 40 -8.00 2.58 5.39
C THR A 40 -8.45 1.20 4.89
N TYR A 41 -7.50 0.37 4.48
CA TYR A 41 -7.76 -0.98 4.02
C TYR A 41 -8.40 -1.84 5.11
N GLU A 42 -7.88 -1.80 6.34
CA GLU A 42 -8.42 -2.57 7.46
C GLU A 42 -9.89 -2.24 7.77
N ARG A 43 -10.30 -0.98 7.59
CA ARG A 43 -11.70 -0.57 7.75
C ARG A 43 -12.54 -1.02 6.56
N LEU A 44 -12.05 -0.88 5.34
CA LEU A 44 -12.78 -1.27 4.14
C LEU A 44 -12.95 -2.79 4.00
N ALA A 45 -11.93 -3.59 4.30
CA ALA A 45 -11.96 -5.04 4.21
C ALA A 45 -13.02 -5.69 5.12
N LYS A 46 -13.46 -4.99 6.18
CA LYS A 46 -14.55 -5.43 7.07
C LYS A 46 -15.93 -5.34 6.41
N VAL A 47 -16.09 -4.48 5.41
CA VAL A 47 -17.39 -4.20 4.76
C VAL A 47 -17.41 -4.50 3.27
N ASN A 48 -16.24 -4.66 2.64
CA ASN A 48 -16.06 -4.97 1.23
C ASN A 48 -15.26 -6.26 1.06
N PRO A 49 -15.90 -7.41 0.79
CA PRO A 49 -15.20 -8.68 0.58
C PRO A 49 -14.36 -8.73 -0.71
N ASN A 50 -14.49 -7.73 -1.58
CA ASN A 50 -13.72 -7.60 -2.82
C ASN A 50 -12.67 -6.48 -2.75
N ALA A 51 -12.32 -6.05 -1.54
CA ALA A 51 -11.16 -5.21 -1.29
C ALA A 51 -9.92 -6.10 -1.09
N HIS A 52 -8.93 -5.93 -1.96
CA HIS A 52 -7.66 -6.65 -1.91
C HIS A 52 -6.52 -5.69 -1.58
N PHE A 53 -5.45 -6.19 -0.97
CA PHE A 53 -4.24 -5.40 -0.71
C PHE A 53 -3.00 -6.24 -0.96
N THR A 54 -2.15 -5.78 -1.88
CA THR A 54 -0.79 -6.28 -2.02
C THR A 54 0.16 -5.34 -1.30
N TYR A 55 0.69 -5.80 -0.17
CA TYR A 55 1.61 -5.04 0.65
C TYR A 55 3.03 -5.57 0.47
N TRP A 56 3.79 -4.93 -0.41
CA TRP A 56 5.13 -5.34 -0.78
C TRP A 56 6.12 -5.07 0.34
N ASP A 57 7.08 -5.97 0.56
CA ASP A 57 8.16 -5.69 1.52
C ASP A 57 9.05 -4.54 1.04
N LYS A 58 9.26 -4.45 -0.28
CA LYS A 58 10.06 -3.43 -0.98
C LYS A 58 9.82 -3.50 -2.49
N VAL A 59 10.23 -2.47 -3.24
CA VAL A 59 10.10 -2.41 -4.70
C VAL A 59 11.41 -2.80 -5.35
N LEU A 60 11.48 -3.99 -5.95
CA LEU A 60 12.71 -4.52 -6.56
C LEU A 60 12.64 -4.53 -8.09
N ASP A 61 13.79 -4.35 -8.74
CA ASP A 61 13.94 -4.62 -10.16
C ASP A 61 13.93 -6.13 -10.44
N HIS A 62 12.83 -6.64 -10.98
CA HIS A 62 12.69 -8.03 -11.41
C HIS A 62 13.09 -8.29 -12.88
N THR A 63 13.35 -7.23 -13.66
CA THR A 63 13.85 -7.32 -15.04
C THR A 63 15.34 -7.68 -15.08
N GLY A 64 16.07 -7.32 -14.01
CA GLY A 64 17.50 -7.55 -13.89
C GLY A 64 18.36 -6.55 -14.67
N THR A 65 17.77 -5.44 -15.12
CA THR A 65 18.49 -4.35 -15.79
C THR A 65 19.33 -3.52 -14.81
N GLN A 66 18.80 -3.30 -13.60
CA GLN A 66 19.48 -2.64 -12.50
C GLN A 66 19.84 -3.65 -11.39
N LYS A 67 21.11 -3.63 -10.98
CA LYS A 67 21.63 -4.50 -9.93
C LYS A 67 22.57 -3.73 -9.01
N ASN A 68 22.65 -4.17 -7.77
CA ASN A 68 23.69 -3.74 -6.84
C ASN A 68 25.05 -4.33 -7.24
N ALA A 69 26.13 -3.85 -6.61
CA ALA A 69 27.49 -4.33 -6.86
C ALA A 69 27.68 -5.83 -6.54
N ASP A 70 26.89 -6.38 -5.61
CA ASP A 70 26.86 -7.80 -5.25
C ASP A 70 25.99 -8.66 -6.18
N GLY A 71 25.40 -8.05 -7.22
CA GLY A 71 24.55 -8.72 -8.20
C GLY A 71 23.09 -8.92 -7.78
N THR A 72 22.68 -8.49 -6.57
CA THR A 72 21.28 -8.54 -6.14
C THR A 72 20.42 -7.51 -6.89
N PRO A 73 19.09 -7.74 -7.03
CA PRO A 73 18.17 -6.76 -7.60
C PRO A 73 18.29 -5.39 -6.93
N PHE A 74 18.32 -4.34 -7.75
CA PHE A 74 18.24 -2.98 -7.23
C PHE A 74 16.87 -2.73 -6.57
N GLU A 75 16.86 -2.01 -5.45
CA GLU A 75 15.62 -1.56 -4.80
C GLU A 75 15.30 -0.12 -5.24
N TYR A 76 14.13 0.08 -5.82
CA TYR A 76 13.58 1.41 -6.05
C TYR A 76 13.01 1.98 -4.75
N ILE A 77 12.87 3.31 -4.68
CA ILE A 77 12.21 3.94 -3.54
C ILE A 77 10.80 3.34 -3.36
N GLY A 78 10.45 2.97 -2.13
CA GLY A 78 9.18 2.31 -1.81
C GLY A 78 7.96 3.10 -2.30
N HIS A 79 8.08 4.42 -2.45
CA HIS A 79 7.04 5.30 -2.97
C HIS A 79 6.55 4.98 -4.40
N TRP A 80 7.27 4.19 -5.18
CA TRP A 80 6.89 3.83 -6.55
C TRP A 80 6.14 2.48 -6.65
N SER A 81 5.51 2.06 -5.55
CA SER A 81 4.76 0.80 -5.42
C SER A 81 3.30 0.87 -5.88
#